data_AF-A0A1B6JEA2-F1
#
_entry.id   AF-A0A1B6JEA2-F1
#
_cell.length_a   1.000
_cell.length_b   1.000
_cell.length_c   1.000
_cell.angle_alpha   90.00
_cell.angle_beta   90.00
_cell.angle_gamma   90.00
#
_symmetry.space_group_name_H-M   'P 1'
#
loop_
_entity.id
_entity.type
_entity.pdbx_description
1 polymer ?
#
loop_
_entity_poly.entity_id
_entity_poly.type
_entity_poly.pdbx_seq_one_letter_code
_entity_poly.pdbx_strand_id
1 'polypeptide(L)'
;DSYIKFLEWQGESHIERDSVVECLSELCEKHWGEVKGPLSPACFTQQQRVSDKQYQWTAINARAKLQAWPDIQALLTAKGWLRGPKLRVSLPMEHVITTLHSYGAPQDVLYTFLQLVDNLDKRL
;
A
#
# COMPACT_ATOMS: atom_id res chain seq x y z
N ASP A 1 1.03 -1.18 -26.27
CA ASP A 1 2.25 -1.76 -25.67
C ASP A 1 2.34 -1.32 -24.22
N SER A 2 2.60 -2.22 -23.26
CA SER A 2 2.69 -1.86 -21.83
C SER A 2 3.95 -1.03 -21.54
N TYR A 3 5.02 -1.25 -22.29
CA TYR A 3 6.28 -0.52 -22.10
C TYR A 3 6.16 0.94 -22.56
N ILE A 4 5.52 1.20 -23.71
CA ILE A 4 5.27 2.57 -24.19
C ILE A 4 4.46 3.37 -23.17
N LYS A 5 3.40 2.79 -22.59
CA LYS A 5 2.59 3.47 -21.56
C LYS A 5 3.35 3.78 -20.28
N PHE A 6 4.36 2.97 -19.97
CA PHE A 6 5.25 3.24 -18.85
C PHE A 6 6.15 4.44 -19.16
N LEU A 7 6.77 4.47 -20.35
CA LEU A 7 7.61 5.60 -20.79
C LEU A 7 6.81 6.91 -20.89
N GLU A 8 5.58 6.88 -21.42
CA GLU A 8 4.68 8.04 -21.46
C GLU A 8 4.43 8.59 -20.05
N TRP A 9 4.13 7.70 -19.10
CA TRP A 9 3.94 8.09 -17.71
C TRP A 9 5.22 8.66 -17.08
N GLN A 10 6.40 8.13 -17.40
CA GLN A 10 7.67 8.68 -16.89
C GLN A 10 7.90 10.11 -17.40
N GLY A 11 7.56 10.38 -18.67
CA GLY A 11 7.60 11.73 -19.24
C GLY A 11 6.66 12.72 -18.55
N GLU A 12 5.47 12.29 -18.13
CA GLU A 12 4.49 13.13 -17.44
C GLU A 12 4.80 13.35 -15.95
N SER A 13 5.34 12.33 -15.28
CA SER A 13 5.58 12.33 -13.83
C SER A 13 6.96 12.85 -13.43
N HIS A 14 7.92 12.84 -14.37
CA HIS A 14 9.35 13.07 -14.11
C HIS A 14 9.98 12.08 -13.10
N ILE A 15 9.40 10.88 -12.96
CA ILE A 15 9.94 9.79 -12.14
C ILE A 15 10.61 8.76 -13.05
N GLU A 16 11.94 8.75 -13.04
CA GLU A 16 12.77 7.90 -13.90
C GLU A 16 13.43 6.78 -13.06
N ARG A 17 12.66 5.72 -12.77
CA ARG A 17 13.19 4.47 -12.20
C ARG A 17 13.20 3.35 -13.23
N ASP A 18 13.95 2.30 -12.93
CA ASP A 18 14.20 1.19 -13.85
C ASP A 18 13.01 0.23 -13.93
N SER A 19 12.12 0.26 -12.93
CA SER A 19 10.94 -0.62 -12.89
C SER A 19 9.67 0.05 -12.37
N VAL A 20 8.53 -0.54 -12.76
CA VAL A 20 7.20 -0.17 -12.23
C VAL A 20 7.16 -0.26 -10.70
N VAL A 21 7.83 -1.24 -10.11
CA VAL A 21 7.84 -1.44 -8.64
C VAL A 21 8.63 -0.33 -7.95
N GLU A 22 9.75 0.11 -8.50
CA GLU A 22 10.53 1.22 -7.96
C GLU A 22 9.80 2.55 -8.10
N CYS A 23 9.18 2.82 -9.26
CA CYS A 23 8.31 3.97 -9.44
C CYS A 23 7.17 3.97 -8.40
N LEU A 24 6.49 2.83 -8.23
CA LEU A 24 5.42 2.71 -7.24
C LEU A 24 5.92 2.91 -5.81
N SER A 25 7.12 2.42 -5.47
CA SER A 25 7.72 2.65 -4.16
C SER A 25 7.95 4.14 -3.92
N GLU A 26 8.52 4.85 -4.89
CA GLU A 26 8.73 6.29 -4.80
C GLU A 26 7.42 7.07 -4.68
N LEU A 27 6.40 6.70 -5.46
CA LEU A 27 5.06 7.28 -5.36
C LEU A 27 4.45 7.06 -3.96
N CYS A 28 4.55 5.85 -3.42
CA CYS A 28 4.04 5.55 -2.08
C CYS A 28 4.85 6.25 -0.97
N GLU A 29 6.14 6.52 -1.17
CA GLU A 29 6.96 7.28 -0.22
C GLU A 29 6.61 8.79 -0.28
N LYS A 30 6.59 9.39 -1.47
CA LYS A 30 6.58 10.85 -1.65
C LYS A 30 5.21 11.45 -2.00
N HIS A 31 4.33 10.66 -2.61
CA HIS A 31 3.07 11.14 -3.21
C HIS A 31 1.83 10.40 -2.68
N TRP A 32 1.91 9.83 -1.48
CA TRP A 32 0.82 9.05 -0.89
C TRP A 32 -0.53 9.79 -0.83
N GLY A 33 -0.50 11.11 -0.60
CA GLY A 33 -1.70 11.96 -0.54
C GLY A 33 -2.34 12.27 -1.90
N GLU A 34 -1.68 11.94 -3.01
CA GLU A 34 -2.19 12.23 -4.35
C GLU A 34 -3.32 11.26 -4.73
N VAL A 35 -4.53 11.80 -4.81
CA VAL A 35 -5.75 11.02 -5.09
C VAL A 35 -6.02 10.81 -6.58
N LYS A 36 -5.42 11.65 -7.44
CA LYS A 36 -5.60 11.63 -8.91
C LYS A 36 -4.34 12.13 -9.60
N GLY A 37 -4.24 11.87 -10.91
CA GLY A 37 -3.13 12.33 -11.75
C GLY A 37 -1.93 11.37 -11.75
N PRO A 38 -0.85 11.71 -12.48
CA PRO A 38 0.28 10.81 -12.72
C PRO A 38 1.04 10.47 -11.42
N LEU A 39 1.02 11.35 -10.42
CA LEU A 39 1.66 11.13 -9.12
C LEU A 39 0.79 10.33 -8.14
N SER A 40 -0.45 9.99 -8.49
CA SER A 40 -1.28 9.16 -7.61
C SER A 40 -0.84 7.70 -7.65
N PRO A 41 -0.47 7.08 -6.50
CA PRO A 41 -0.12 5.67 -6.45
C PRO A 41 -1.25 4.76 -6.96
N ALA A 42 -2.51 5.16 -6.72
CA ALA A 42 -3.69 4.43 -7.15
C ALA A 42 -3.88 4.50 -8.68
N CYS A 43 -3.75 5.68 -9.29
CA CYS A 43 -3.83 5.82 -10.74
C CYS A 43 -2.69 5.06 -11.44
N PHE A 44 -1.47 5.18 -10.93
CA PHE A 44 -0.32 4.48 -11.47
C PHE A 44 -0.49 2.95 -11.43
N THR A 45 -0.93 2.42 -10.28
CA THR A 45 -1.23 0.98 -10.11
C THR A 45 -2.22 0.47 -11.15
N GLN A 46 -3.29 1.23 -11.41
CA GLN A 46 -4.29 0.88 -12.43
C GLN A 46 -3.72 0.95 -13.85
N GLN A 47 -3.00 2.04 -14.17
CA GLN A 47 -2.41 2.27 -15.50
C GLN A 47 -1.39 1.18 -15.87
N GLN A 48 -0.53 0.80 -14.91
CA GLN A 48 0.51 -0.20 -15.09
C GLN A 48 0.04 -1.64 -14.78
N ARG A 49 -1.25 -1.82 -14.44
CA ARG A 49 -1.86 -3.13 -14.13
C ARG A 49 -1.11 -3.90 -13.03
N VAL A 50 -0.65 -3.17 -12.01
CA VAL A 50 -0.01 -3.76 -10.83
C VAL A 50 -1.07 -4.51 -10.02
N SER A 51 -0.79 -5.75 -9.63
CA SER A 51 -1.71 -6.56 -8.83
C SER A 51 -1.93 -5.95 -7.44
N ASP A 52 -3.11 -6.17 -6.85
CA ASP A 52 -3.41 -5.70 -5.48
C ASP A 52 -2.39 -6.20 -4.45
N LYS A 53 -1.90 -7.43 -4.61
CA LYS A 53 -0.85 -8.01 -3.77
C LYS A 53 0.47 -7.24 -3.87
N GLN A 54 0.91 -6.95 -5.10
CA GLN A 54 2.14 -6.19 -5.33
C GLN A 54 1.99 -4.74 -4.86
N TYR A 55 0.84 -4.11 -5.12
CA TYR A 55 0.54 -2.76 -4.66
C TYR A 55 0.60 -2.68 -3.14
N GLN A 56 -0.11 -3.56 -2.44
CA GLN A 56 -0.08 -3.57 -0.98
C GLN A 56 1.31 -3.84 -0.43
N TRP A 57 2.05 -4.79 -1.00
CA TRP A 57 3.41 -5.07 -0.55
C TRP A 57 4.31 -3.85 -0.68
N THR A 58 4.33 -3.22 -1.86
CA THR A 58 5.14 -2.03 -2.13
C THR A 58 4.71 -0.85 -1.24
N ALA A 59 3.40 -0.59 -1.13
CA ALA A 59 2.88 0.50 -0.30
C ALA A 59 3.20 0.30 1.19
N ILE A 60 3.03 -0.91 1.73
CA ILE A 60 3.37 -1.20 3.14
C ILE A 60 4.84 -0.94 3.41
N ASN A 61 5.75 -1.43 2.57
CA ASN A 61 7.19 -1.22 2.75
C ASN A 61 7.55 0.28 2.68
N ALA A 62 7.03 0.99 1.67
CA ALA A 62 7.26 2.42 1.48
C ALA A 62 6.74 3.25 2.68
N ARG A 63 5.51 2.98 3.14
CA ARG A 63 4.93 3.69 4.30
C ARG A 63 5.62 3.29 5.61
N ALA A 64 6.04 2.04 5.77
CA ALA A 64 6.71 1.55 6.97
C ALA A 64 8.11 2.15 7.15
N LYS A 65 8.84 2.34 6.05
CA LYS A 65 10.11 3.07 6.03
C LYS A 65 9.98 4.50 6.57
N LEU A 66 8.81 5.13 6.36
CA LEU A 66 8.47 6.47 6.87
C LEU A 66 7.76 6.42 8.23
N GLN A 67 7.63 5.25 8.83
CA GLN A 67 6.87 5.01 10.07
C GLN A 67 5.42 5.54 10.02
N ALA A 68 4.83 5.56 8.82
CA ALA A 68 3.49 6.06 8.58
C ALA A 68 2.43 5.00 8.86
N TRP A 69 2.38 4.51 10.10
CA TRP A 69 1.49 3.43 10.53
C TRP A 69 -0.01 3.70 10.28
N PRO A 70 -0.53 4.93 10.48
CA PRO A 70 -1.92 5.24 10.17
C PRO A 70 -2.28 5.04 8.68
N ASP A 71 -1.33 5.30 7.78
CA ASP A 71 -1.54 5.08 6.34
C ASP A 71 -1.64 3.60 6.01
N ILE A 72 -0.82 2.77 6.66
CA ILE A 72 -0.86 1.31 6.48
C ILE A 72 -2.19 0.77 7.02
N GLN A 73 -2.65 1.26 8.18
CA GLN A 73 -3.94 0.87 8.73
C GLN A 73 -5.08 1.28 7.79
N ALA A 74 -5.05 2.50 7.24
CA ALA A 74 -6.04 2.97 6.28
C ALA A 74 -6.02 2.18 4.97
N LEU A 75 -4.83 1.79 4.48
CA LEU A 75 -4.67 0.93 3.30
C LEU A 75 -5.33 -0.44 3.50
N LEU A 76 -5.19 -1.01 4.70
CA LEU A 76 -5.68 -2.35 5.03
C LEU A 76 -7.15 -2.36 5.50
N THR A 77 -7.74 -1.19 5.77
CA THR A 77 -9.13 -1.05 6.24
C THR A 77 -9.97 -0.24 5.26
N ALA A 78 -11.00 -0.84 4.67
CA ALA A 78 -11.98 -0.08 3.90
C ALA A 78 -13.00 0.57 4.82
N LYS A 79 -13.30 1.86 4.60
CA LYS A 79 -14.49 2.51 5.20
C LYS A 79 -15.75 1.82 4.67
N GLY A 80 -16.34 0.95 5.48
CA GLY A 80 -17.64 0.35 5.20
C GLY A 80 -18.73 1.34 5.60
N TRP A 81 -19.54 1.80 4.63
CA TRP A 81 -20.65 2.72 4.87
C TRP A 81 -21.64 2.17 5.93
N LEU A 82 -21.87 0.86 6.03
CA LEU A 82 -22.96 0.31 6.88
C LEU A 82 -22.57 -0.78 7.90
N ARG A 83 -21.32 -1.26 7.94
CA ARG A 83 -20.97 -2.46 8.75
C ARG A 83 -19.63 -2.41 9.48
N GLY A 84 -19.12 -1.20 9.75
CA GLY A 84 -17.77 -1.01 10.29
C GLY A 84 -16.68 -1.24 9.25
N PRO A 85 -15.40 -1.04 9.60
CA PRO A 85 -14.29 -1.21 8.67
C PRO A 85 -14.22 -2.66 8.16
N LYS A 86 -14.18 -2.85 6.83
CA LYS A 86 -13.95 -4.16 6.21
C LYS A 86 -12.47 -4.25 5.85
N LEU A 87 -11.79 -5.25 6.37
CA LEU A 87 -10.39 -5.47 6.05
C LEU A 87 -10.24 -5.79 4.54
N ARG A 88 -9.28 -5.14 3.89
CA ARG A 88 -8.88 -5.40 2.50
C ARG A 88 -7.42 -5.80 2.50
N VAL A 89 -7.13 -7.06 2.79
CA VAL A 89 -5.75 -7.58 2.75
C VAL A 89 -5.64 -8.58 1.62
N SER A 90 -4.71 -8.33 0.73
CA SER A 90 -4.29 -9.21 -0.36
C SER A 90 -3.00 -9.98 -0.02
N LEU A 91 -2.49 -9.77 1.20
CA LEU A 91 -1.31 -10.38 1.79
C LEU A 91 -1.69 -11.18 3.04
N PRO A 92 -0.94 -12.24 3.40
CA PRO A 92 -1.03 -12.85 4.72
C PRO A 92 -0.74 -11.81 5.81
N MET A 93 -1.55 -11.75 6.87
CA MET A 93 -1.32 -10.74 7.92
C MET A 93 0.00 -10.95 8.67
N GLU A 94 0.47 -12.20 8.80
CA GLU A 94 1.78 -12.52 9.35
C GLU A 94 2.91 -11.76 8.64
N HIS A 95 2.84 -11.64 7.31
CA HIS A 95 3.80 -10.85 6.55
C HIS A 95 3.69 -9.37 6.89
N VAL A 96 2.48 -8.83 7.01
CA VAL A 96 2.27 -7.42 7.40
C VAL A 96 2.90 -7.15 8.76
N ILE A 97 2.59 -7.98 9.76
CA ILE A 97 3.10 -7.82 11.14
C ILE A 97 4.63 -7.93 11.16
N THR A 98 5.19 -8.90 10.46
CA THR A 98 6.65 -9.11 10.39
C THR A 98 7.34 -7.93 9.72
N THR A 99 6.77 -7.39 8.63
CA THR A 99 7.26 -6.17 7.98
C THR A 99 7.22 -4.98 8.96
N LEU A 100 6.08 -4.74 9.61
CA LEU A 100 5.95 -3.64 10.58
C LEU A 100 6.97 -3.75 11.72
N HIS A 101 7.13 -4.95 12.28
CA HIS A 101 8.13 -5.22 13.31
C HIS A 101 9.55 -4.93 12.81
N SER A 102 9.90 -5.35 11.58
CA SER A 102 11.23 -5.10 11.00
C SER A 102 11.55 -3.62 10.78
N TYR A 103 10.53 -2.77 10.61
CA TYR A 103 10.67 -1.31 10.51
C TYR A 103 10.52 -0.58 11.86
N GLY A 104 10.49 -1.33 12.97
CA GLY A 104 10.45 -0.76 14.32
C GLY A 104 9.08 -0.20 14.71
N ALA A 105 7.99 -0.80 14.22
CA ALA A 105 6.65 -0.43 14.67
C ALA A 105 6.51 -0.61 16.19
N PRO A 106 5.97 0.40 16.90
CA PRO A 106 5.68 0.31 18.33
C PRO A 106 4.72 -0.84 18.67
N GLN A 107 4.77 -1.32 19.91
CA GLN A 107 3.97 -2.47 20.34
C GLN A 107 2.46 -2.22 20.18
N ASP A 108 1.96 -1.04 20.52
CA ASP A 108 0.54 -0.66 20.36
C ASP A 108 0.07 -0.70 18.90
N VAL A 109 0.95 -0.32 17.96
CA VAL A 109 0.69 -0.49 16.52
C VAL A 109 0.58 -1.97 16.17
N LEU A 110 1.53 -2.80 16.59
CA LEU A 110 1.50 -4.25 16.33
C LEU A 110 0.26 -4.92 16.95
N TYR A 111 -0.13 -4.54 18.17
CA TYR A 111 -1.34 -5.01 18.83
C TYR A 111 -2.60 -4.63 18.04
N THR A 112 -2.65 -3.41 17.48
CA THR A 112 -3.77 -2.99 16.63
C THR A 112 -3.93 -3.91 15.42
N PHE A 113 -2.83 -4.29 14.77
CA PHE A 113 -2.88 -5.21 13.62
C PHE A 113 -3.21 -6.66 14.01
N LEU A 114 -2.75 -7.14 15.17
CA LEU A 114 -3.13 -8.45 15.71
C LEU A 114 -4.64 -8.53 16.00
N GLN A 115 -5.21 -7.48 16.61
CA GLN A 115 -6.66 -7.42 16.84
C GLN A 115 -7.48 -7.45 15.55
N LEU A 116 -6.94 -6.97 14.43
CA LEU A 116 -7.60 -7.08 13.13
C LEU A 116 -7.64 -8.54 12.63
N VAL A 117 -6.66 -9.38 13.00
CA VAL A 117 -6.66 -10.83 12.70
C VAL A 117 -7.68 -11.56 13.55
N ASP A 118 -7.69 -11.35 14.86
CA ASP A 118 -8.61 -12.05 15.76
C ASP A 118 -10.08 -11.80 15.38
N ASN A 119 -10.38 -10.61 14.86
CA ASN A 119 -11.70 -10.27 14.36
C ASN A 119 -12.04 -10.91 13.01
N LEU A 120 -11.05 -11.28 12.19
CA LEU A 120 -11.28 -12.08 10.97
C LEU A 120 -11.65 -13.51 11.34
N ASP A 121 -10.89 -14.14 12.23
CA ASP A 121 -11.10 -15.53 12.61
C ASP A 121 -12.46 -15.74 13.28
N LYS A 122 -12.92 -14.76 14.07
CA LYS A 122 -14.27 -14.78 14.67
C LYS A 122 -15.43 -14.60 13.68
N ARG A 123 -15.15 -14.23 12.43
CA ARG A 123 -16.15 -13.98 11.38
C ARG A 123 -16.23 -15.07 10.32
N LEU A 124 -15.30 -16.02 10.36
CA LEU A 124 -15.28 -17.24 9.54
C LEU A 124 -16.03 -18.36 10.27
#